data_AF-A0AAJ0TFM8-F1
#
_entry.id   AF-A0AAJ0TFM8-F1
#
_cell.length_a   1.000
_cell.length_b   1.000
_cell.length_c   1.000
_cell.angle_alpha   90.00
_cell.angle_beta   90.00
_cell.angle_gamma   90.00
#
_symmetry.space_group_name_H-M   'P 1'
#
loop_
_entity.id
_entity.type
_entity.pdbx_description
1 polymer ?
#
loop_
_entity_poly.entity_id
_entity_poly.type
_entity_poly.pdbx_seq_one_letter_code
_entity_poly.pdbx_strand_id
1 'polypeptide(L)'
;MSKAVAVQAIFLIAVIAITLLFVLAIFWGWIDTTKLGTSQATCSAKKVSYCSSILNDRPKPFVWNTKEPINCDQFGIKKPINKADCQQ
;
A
#
# COMPACT_ATOMS: atom_id res chain seq x y z
N MET A 1 -27.53 -12.50 -45.01
CA MET A 1 -27.33 -11.38 -44.06
C MET A 1 -26.80 -11.81 -42.69
N SER A 2 -27.10 -13.02 -42.19
CA SER A 2 -26.69 -13.48 -40.84
C SER A 2 -25.17 -13.67 -40.63
N LYS A 3 -24.40 -13.92 -41.70
CA LYS A 3 -22.94 -14.12 -41.60
C LYS A 3 -22.17 -12.85 -41.22
N ALA A 4 -22.64 -11.67 -41.65
CA ALA A 4 -21.99 -10.40 -41.31
C ALA A 4 -22.17 -10.04 -39.84
N VAL A 5 -23.35 -10.32 -39.28
CA VAL A 5 -23.68 -10.09 -37.87
C VAL A 5 -22.84 -10.97 -36.94
N ALA A 6 -22.62 -12.24 -37.33
CA ALA A 6 -21.80 -13.17 -36.55
C ALA A 6 -20.32 -12.74 -36.44
N VAL A 7 -19.73 -12.25 -37.54
CA VAL A 7 -18.33 -11.80 -37.56
C VAL A 7 -18.15 -10.54 -36.71
N GLN A 8 -19.10 -9.60 -36.77
CA GLN A 8 -19.09 -8.39 -35.95
C GLN A 8 -19.24 -8.69 -34.46
N ALA A 9 -20.10 -9.66 -34.10
CA ALA A 9 -20.27 -10.09 -32.72
C ALA A 9 -18.99 -10.75 -32.15
N ILE A 10 -18.33 -11.61 -32.94
CA ILE A 10 -17.06 -12.24 -32.54
C ILE A 10 -15.97 -11.18 -32.35
N PHE A 11 -15.89 -10.18 -33.23
CA PHE A 11 -14.96 -9.07 -33.10
C PHE A 11 -15.21 -8.27 -31.80
N LEU A 12 -16.46 -7.95 -31.50
CA LEU A 12 -16.82 -7.26 -30.25
C LEU A 12 -16.42 -8.07 -29.01
N ILE A 13 -16.68 -9.38 -29.00
CA ILE A 13 -16.29 -10.26 -27.90
C ILE A 13 -14.76 -10.26 -27.71
N ALA A 14 -14.00 -10.34 -28.80
CA ALA A 14 -12.54 -10.30 -28.75
C ALA A 14 -12.02 -8.96 -28.19
N VAL A 15 -12.58 -7.83 -28.63
CA VAL A 15 -12.20 -6.50 -28.14
C VAL A 15 -12.53 -6.34 -26.65
N ILE A 16 -13.70 -6.80 -26.21
CA ILE A 16 -14.09 -6.78 -24.79
C ILE A 16 -13.12 -7.63 -23.96
N ALA A 17 -12.78 -8.84 -24.42
CA ALA A 17 -11.85 -9.71 -23.71
C ALA A 17 -10.46 -9.09 -23.57
N ILE A 18 -9.91 -8.50 -24.63
CA ILE A 18 -8.61 -7.80 -24.58
C ILE A 18 -8.67 -6.60 -23.62
N THR A 19 -9.77 -5.84 -23.66
CA THR A 19 -9.95 -4.69 -22.77
C THR A 19 -10.00 -5.12 -21.31
N LEU A 20 -10.71 -6.21 -20.99
CA LEU A 20 -10.77 -6.76 -19.63
C LEU A 20 -9.39 -7.22 -19.14
N LEU A 21 -8.60 -7.88 -19.99
CA LEU A 21 -7.22 -8.26 -19.65
C LEU A 21 -6.33 -7.04 -19.37
N PHE A 22 -6.50 -5.97 -20.14
CA PHE A 22 -5.76 -4.74 -19.95
C PHE A 22 -6.15 -4.03 -18.64
N VAL A 23 -7.45 -3.96 -18.34
CA VAL A 23 -7.95 -3.42 -17.06
C VAL A 23 -7.42 -4.22 -15.88
N LEU A 24 -7.44 -5.56 -15.97
CA LEU A 24 -6.82 -6.42 -14.96
C LEU A 24 -5.34 -6.07 -14.79
N ALA A 25 -4.56 -6.03 -15.86
CA ALA A 25 -3.13 -5.72 -15.78
C ALA A 25 -2.84 -4.37 -15.09
N ILE A 26 -3.61 -3.32 -15.41
CA ILE A 26 -3.50 -2.03 -14.73
C ILE A 26 -3.84 -2.18 -13.24
N PHE A 27 -4.91 -2.90 -12.91
CA PHE A 27 -5.35 -3.10 -11.54
C PHE A 27 -4.28 -3.82 -10.69
N TRP A 28 -3.63 -4.84 -11.24
CA TRP A 28 -2.50 -5.52 -10.58
C TRP A 28 -1.32 -4.57 -10.33
N GLY A 29 -0.94 -3.76 -11.33
CA GLY A 29 0.10 -2.75 -11.15
C GLY A 29 -0.25 -1.70 -10.08
N TRP A 30 -1.52 -1.28 -10.03
CA TRP A 30 -1.99 -0.32 -9.03
C TRP A 30 -1.98 -0.89 -7.61
N ILE A 31 -2.36 -2.17 -7.43
CA ILE A 31 -2.28 -2.86 -6.14
C ILE A 31 -0.85 -2.85 -5.59
N ASP A 32 0.16 -3.12 -6.41
CA ASP A 32 1.55 -3.15 -5.94
C ASP A 32 2.05 -1.76 -5.53
N THR A 33 1.66 -0.70 -6.24
CA THR A 33 1.93 0.68 -5.79
C THR A 33 1.20 1.05 -4.50
N THR A 34 -0.02 0.53 -4.31
CA THR A 34 -0.81 0.78 -3.09
C THR A 34 -0.20 0.08 -1.88
N LYS A 35 0.38 -1.12 -2.04
CA LYS A 35 1.10 -1.82 -0.97
C LYS A 35 2.32 -1.01 -0.49
N LEU A 36 3.05 -0.39 -1.41
CA LEU A 36 4.19 0.49 -1.09
C LEU A 36 3.74 1.76 -0.36
N GLY A 37 2.68 2.42 -0.84
CA GLY A 37 2.13 3.61 -0.15
C GLY A 37 1.56 3.28 1.24
N THR A 38 0.85 2.16 1.36
CA THR A 38 0.27 1.70 2.64
C THR A 38 1.37 1.34 3.63
N SER A 39 2.44 0.68 3.20
CA SER A 39 3.56 0.33 4.09
C SER A 39 4.31 1.57 4.59
N GLN A 40 4.53 2.59 3.75
CA GLN A 40 5.09 3.87 4.19
C GLN A 40 4.18 4.59 5.19
N ALA A 41 2.87 4.65 4.92
CA ALA A 41 1.89 5.25 5.82
C ALA A 41 1.82 4.50 7.17
N THR A 42 1.85 3.17 7.15
CA THR A 42 1.82 2.31 8.35
C THR A 42 3.10 2.49 9.17
N CYS A 43 4.27 2.61 8.52
CA CYS A 43 5.53 2.93 9.18
C CYS A 43 5.52 4.33 9.81
N SER A 44 4.91 5.31 9.14
CA SER A 44 4.73 6.66 9.68
C SER A 44 3.81 6.66 10.90
N ALA A 45 2.68 5.93 10.83
CA ALA A 45 1.77 5.75 11.96
C ALA A 45 2.43 5.03 13.15
N LYS A 46 3.32 4.06 12.87
CA LYS A 46 4.15 3.39 13.89
C LYS A 46 5.09 4.38 14.58
N LYS A 47 5.77 5.26 13.81
CA LYS A 47 6.59 6.36 14.36
C LYS A 47 5.79 7.26 15.30
N VAL A 48 4.64 7.73 14.85
CA VAL A 48 3.74 8.58 15.65
C VAL A 48 3.27 7.87 16.93
N SER A 49 2.88 6.60 16.83
CA SER A 49 2.40 5.82 17.97
C SER A 49 3.49 5.61 19.03
N TYR A 50 4.71 5.33 18.59
CA TYR A 50 5.87 5.19 19.49
C TYR A 50 6.20 6.52 20.17
N CYS A 51 6.23 7.61 19.40
CA CYS A 51 6.47 8.95 19.91
C CYS A 51 5.39 9.38 20.93
N SER A 52 4.11 9.10 20.65
CA SER A 52 3.03 9.36 21.61
C SER A 52 3.19 8.53 22.88
N SER A 53 3.67 7.28 22.79
CA SER A 53 3.91 6.45 23.97
C SER A 53 5.02 7.00 24.86
N ILE A 54 6.10 7.54 24.26
CA ILE A 54 7.23 8.13 24.99
C ILE A 54 6.86 9.49 25.58
N LEU A 55 6.07 10.29 24.87
CA LEU A 55 5.68 11.64 25.30
C LEU A 55 4.58 11.61 26.37
N ASN A 56 3.62 10.69 26.27
CA ASN A 56 2.45 10.65 27.17
C ASN A 56 2.58 9.60 28.30
N ASP A 57 3.79 9.09 28.56
CA ASP A 57 4.11 8.16 29.64
C ASP A 57 3.08 7.02 29.81
N ARG A 58 2.69 6.41 28.68
CA ARG A 58 1.63 5.39 28.70
C ARG A 58 2.13 4.15 29.47
N PRO A 59 1.27 3.50 30.29
CA PRO A 59 1.65 2.36 31.13
C PRO A 59 2.06 1.10 30.37
N LYS A 60 1.87 1.05 29.05
CA LYS A 60 2.39 -0.02 28.19
C LYS A 60 3.47 0.57 27.28
N PRO A 61 4.75 0.20 27.45
CA PRO A 61 5.80 0.69 26.58
C PRO A 61 5.53 0.19 25.16
N PHE A 62 5.35 1.10 24.21
CA PHE A 62 5.30 0.73 22.80
C PHE A 62 6.68 0.19 22.41
N VAL A 63 6.79 -1.11 22.12
CA VAL A 63 8.06 -1.72 21.74
C VAL A 63 8.21 -1.68 20.22
N TRP A 64 9.15 -0.85 19.74
CA TRP A 64 9.38 -0.61 18.31
C TRP A 64 9.60 -1.89 17.50
N ASN A 65 10.35 -2.86 18.03
CA ASN A 65 10.72 -4.08 17.32
C ASN A 65 9.65 -5.18 17.35
N THR A 66 8.56 -4.99 18.09
CA THR A 66 7.55 -6.04 18.32
C THR A 66 6.27 -5.79 17.54
N LYS A 67 6.02 -4.55 17.11
CA LYS A 67 4.86 -4.21 16.27
C LYS A 67 5.27 -4.09 14.81
N GLU A 68 4.49 -4.72 13.93
CA GLU A 68 4.60 -4.50 12.49
C GLU A 68 4.36 -3.01 12.14
N PRO A 69 4.99 -2.49 11.09
CA PRO A 69 5.90 -3.17 10.15
C PRO A 69 7.35 -3.23 10.69
N ILE A 70 8.06 -4.34 10.45
CA ILE A 70 9.46 -4.52 10.90
C ILE A 70 10.43 -3.74 9.99
N ASN A 71 10.18 -3.75 8.68
CA ASN A 71 11.05 -3.14 7.68
C ASN A 71 10.67 -1.68 7.40
N CYS A 72 10.63 -0.82 8.40
CA CYS A 72 10.37 0.61 8.18
C CYS A 72 11.60 1.40 7.70
N ASP A 73 12.80 0.82 7.89
CA ASP A 73 14.06 1.41 7.45
C ASP A 73 14.16 1.54 5.93
N GLN A 74 13.50 0.65 5.16
CA GLN A 74 13.45 0.73 3.69
C GLN A 74 12.71 1.97 3.18
N PHE A 75 11.89 2.60 4.03
CA PHE A 75 11.18 3.85 3.75
C PHE A 75 11.85 5.08 4.41
N GLY A 76 13.06 4.92 4.96
CA GLY A 76 13.77 5.98 5.69
C GLY A 76 13.22 6.25 7.10
N ILE A 77 12.28 5.43 7.59
CA ILE A 77 11.65 5.61 8.90
C ILE A 77 12.35 4.73 9.94
N LYS A 78 13.37 5.31 10.58
CA LYS A 78 14.13 4.66 11.66
C LYS A 78 13.45 4.82 13.01
N LYS A 79 13.79 3.92 13.94
CA LYS A 79 13.41 4.04 15.36
C LYS A 79 13.91 5.39 15.90
N PRO A 80 13.03 6.27 16.40
CA PRO A 80 13.48 7.49 17.05
C PRO A 80 14.18 7.14 18.37
N ILE A 81 15.34 7.74 18.61
CA ILE A 81 16.22 7.42 19.74
C ILE A 81 15.94 8.40 20.88
N ASN A 82 15.62 9.65 20.55
CA ASN A 82 15.38 10.74 21.50
C ASN A 82 13.97 11.33 21.35
N LYS A 83 13.49 12.01 22.40
CA LYS A 83 12.25 12.80 22.35
C LYS A 83 12.29 13.89 21.26
N ALA A 84 13.48 14.40 20.93
CA ALA A 84 13.68 15.36 19.85
C ALA A 84 13.34 14.78 18.45
N ASP A 85 13.59 13.48 18.22
CA ASP A 85 13.24 12.80 16.95
C ASP A 85 11.71 12.65 16.76
N CYS A 86 10.96 12.89 17.83
CA CYS A 86 9.50 12.83 17.89
C CYS A 86 8.83 14.21 17.81
N GLN A 87 9.60 15.29 17.78
CA GLN A 87 9.11 16.68 17.74
C GLN A 87 9.40 17.39 16.40
N GLN A 88 9.90 16.66 15.40
CA GLN A 88 10.03 17.15 14.02
C GLN A 88 8.73 17.04 13.24
#